data_AF-A0A7S1M6R7-F1
#
_entry.id   AF-A0A7S1M6R7-F1
#
_cell.length_a   1.000
_cell.length_b   1.000
_cell.length_c   1.000
_cell.angle_alpha   90.00
_cell.angle_beta   90.00
_cell.angle_gamma   90.00
#
_symmetry.space_group_name_H-M   'P 1'
#
loop_
_entity.id
_entity.type
_entity.pdbx_description
1 polymer ?
#
loop_
_entity_poly.entity_id
_entity_poly.type
_entity_poly.pdbx_seq_one_letter_code
_entity_poly.pdbx_strand_id
1 'polypeptide(L)'
;PDLRAQRRINALHVRCTNRDHGCSWAGEFGQRGGHLERCEFGEVDCPFRVHGCEAKVLRKALPEHMGMCDITKRLASGDVALQQELSVRQREASGCFVWVIENFSAKRTVLRSRVFRAQGLQWQLKVVPEGQDTPRVTLHPVDHRKSAKFTLTLFNASPSKNKTVRVQRPNHGGKGTGCAGFIPRGDLAAAGFLSSGCITLGLDIG
;
A
#
# COMPACT_ATOMS: atom_id res chain seq x y z
N PRO A 1 -24.25 25.55 -16.56
CA PRO A 1 -24.82 25.15 -15.25
C PRO A 1 -25.93 26.13 -14.82
N ASP A 2 -27.15 25.65 -14.59
CA ASP A 2 -28.28 26.49 -14.17
C ASP A 2 -28.16 26.85 -12.67
N LEU A 3 -27.75 28.09 -12.39
CA LEU A 3 -27.56 28.62 -11.04
C LEU A 3 -28.85 28.60 -10.21
N ARG A 4 -30.02 28.72 -10.84
CA ARG A 4 -31.32 28.72 -10.15
C ARG A 4 -31.69 27.31 -9.71
N ALA A 5 -31.45 26.32 -10.56
CA ALA A 5 -31.61 24.90 -10.21
C ALA A 5 -30.64 24.51 -9.06
N GLN A 6 -29.37 24.93 -9.14
CA GLN A 6 -28.38 24.63 -8.10
C GLN A 6 -28.77 25.22 -6.73
N ARG A 7 -29.25 26.46 -6.68
CA ARG A 7 -29.72 27.09 -5.43
C ARG A 7 -30.87 26.30 -4.80
N ARG A 8 -31.83 25.86 -5.61
CA ARG A 8 -32.96 25.05 -5.14
C ARG A 8 -32.51 23.69 -4.60
N ILE A 9 -31.55 23.04 -5.26
CA ILE A 9 -30.96 21.78 -4.79
C ILE A 9 -30.24 21.99 -3.45
N ASN A 10 -29.42 23.04 -3.33
CA ASN A 10 -28.65 23.30 -2.12
C ASN A 10 -29.54 23.57 -0.90
N ALA A 11 -30.72 24.18 -1.08
CA ALA A 11 -31.68 24.46 -0.02
C ALA A 11 -32.53 23.24 0.42
N LEU A 12 -32.42 22.10 -0.27
CA LEU A 12 -33.15 20.89 0.11
C LEU A 12 -32.71 20.41 1.49
N HIS A 13 -33.67 20.20 2.39
CA HIS A 13 -33.41 19.57 3.68
C HIS A 13 -33.16 18.08 3.49
N VAL A 14 -31.97 17.63 3.89
CA VAL A 14 -31.52 16.24 3.80
C VAL A 14 -31.00 15.76 5.15
N ARG A 15 -31.01 14.44 5.33
CA ARG A 15 -30.41 13.78 6.49
C ARG A 15 -29.05 13.21 6.13
N CYS A 16 -28.20 13.01 7.13
CA CYS A 16 -26.93 12.31 6.94
C CYS A 16 -27.15 10.87 6.45
N THR A 17 -26.28 10.39 5.56
CA THR A 17 -26.28 8.98 5.12
C THR A 17 -25.87 8.02 6.22
N ASN A 18 -25.14 8.49 7.23
CA ASN A 18 -24.70 7.68 8.38
C ASN A 18 -25.74 7.65 9.50
N ARG A 19 -27.00 7.93 9.19
CA ARG A 19 -28.10 7.90 10.15
C ARG A 19 -28.27 6.52 10.77
N ASP A 20 -28.08 5.47 9.97
CA ASP A 20 -28.16 4.07 10.41
C ASP A 20 -27.04 3.72 11.42
N HIS A 21 -25.93 4.46 11.39
CA HIS A 21 -24.86 4.35 12.38
C HIS A 21 -25.07 5.24 13.63
N GLY A 22 -26.12 6.07 13.65
CA GLY A 22 -26.49 6.93 14.79
C GLY A 22 -26.28 8.43 14.56
N CYS A 23 -25.96 8.87 13.34
CA CYS A 23 -25.83 10.31 13.07
C CYS A 23 -27.21 11.00 13.04
N SER A 24 -27.38 12.01 13.90
CA SER A 24 -28.62 12.80 14.00
C SER A 24 -28.64 14.03 13.08
N TRP A 25 -27.58 14.29 12.30
CA TRP A 25 -27.49 15.50 11.50
C TRP A 25 -28.56 15.54 10.39
N ALA A 26 -29.23 16.68 10.31
CA ALA A 26 -30.13 17.07 9.24
C ALA A 26 -29.93 18.56 8.95
N GLY A 27 -29.97 18.94 7.68
CA GLY A 27 -29.76 20.32 7.26
C GLY A 27 -29.84 20.48 5.76
N GLU A 28 -29.41 21.62 5.26
CA GLU A 28 -29.41 21.90 3.83
C GLU A 28 -28.39 21.04 3.07
N PHE A 29 -28.76 20.60 1.86
CA PHE A 29 -27.88 19.80 1.00
C PHE A 29 -26.54 20.48 0.75
N GLY A 30 -26.52 21.81 0.62
CA GLY A 30 -25.28 22.59 0.48
C GLY A 30 -24.31 22.45 1.67
N GLN A 31 -24.82 22.17 2.87
CA GLN A 31 -24.02 22.00 4.09
C GLN A 31 -23.58 20.54 4.31
N ARG A 32 -24.16 19.59 3.57
CA ARG A 32 -23.90 18.15 3.71
C ARG A 32 -22.43 17.80 3.49
N GLY A 33 -21.77 18.44 2.52
CA GLY A 33 -20.35 18.19 2.23
C GLY A 33 -19.45 18.43 3.45
N GLY A 34 -19.54 19.62 4.03
CA GLY A 34 -18.77 19.98 5.23
C GLY A 34 -19.12 19.12 6.46
N HIS A 35 -20.38 18.68 6.57
CA HIS A 35 -20.76 17.71 7.61
C HIS A 35 -20.06 16.35 7.40
N LEU A 36 -20.09 15.77 6.20
CA LEU A 36 -19.52 14.43 5.94
C LEU A 36 -18.02 14.36 6.23
N GLU A 37 -17.28 15.44 5.96
CA GLU A 37 -15.86 15.55 6.28
C GLU A 37 -15.57 15.41 7.78
N ARG A 38 -16.52 15.78 8.65
CA ARG A 38 -16.36 15.79 10.11
C ARG A 38 -17.30 14.83 10.85
N CYS A 39 -18.18 14.15 10.13
CA CYS A 39 -19.16 13.22 10.70
C CYS A 39 -18.50 12.10 11.51
N GLU A 40 -18.74 12.04 12.81
CA GLU A 40 -18.16 11.02 13.70
C GLU A 40 -18.55 9.58 13.32
N PHE A 41 -19.67 9.44 12.61
CA PHE A 41 -20.24 8.19 12.12
C PHE A 41 -19.86 7.90 10.67
N GLY A 42 -18.98 8.71 10.07
CA GLY A 42 -18.41 8.40 8.76
C GLY A 42 -17.44 7.24 8.87
N GLU A 43 -17.55 6.27 7.97
CA GLU A 43 -16.52 5.24 7.80
C GLU A 43 -15.24 5.86 7.24
N VAL A 44 -14.12 5.55 7.88
CA VAL A 44 -12.78 5.94 7.44
C VAL A 44 -11.88 4.70 7.40
N ASP A 45 -10.97 4.69 6.43
CA ASP A 45 -9.91 3.69 6.39
C ASP A 45 -8.90 3.97 7.51
N CYS A 46 -8.34 2.92 8.12
CA CYS A 46 -7.21 3.05 9.03
C CYS A 46 -6.06 3.84 8.35
N PRO A 47 -5.39 4.79 9.04
CA PRO A 47 -4.20 5.46 8.50
C PRO A 47 -3.11 4.49 8.06
N PHE A 48 -3.04 3.31 8.69
CA PHE A 48 -2.12 2.23 8.34
C PHE A 48 -2.63 1.28 7.25
N ARG A 49 -3.68 1.64 6.51
CA ARG A 49 -4.18 0.85 5.39
C ARG A 49 -3.12 0.59 4.33
N VAL A 50 -2.28 1.59 4.08
CA VAL A 50 -1.15 1.44 3.17
C VAL A 50 -0.10 0.44 3.68
N HIS A 51 -0.09 0.13 4.98
CA HIS A 51 0.76 -0.85 5.67
C HIS A 51 0.07 -2.21 5.90
N GLY A 52 -1.10 -2.42 5.29
CA GLY A 52 -1.81 -3.70 5.31
C GLY A 52 -2.93 -3.80 6.35
N CYS A 53 -3.26 -2.72 7.07
CA CYS A 53 -4.47 -2.73 7.90
C CYS A 53 -5.73 -2.48 7.04
N GLU A 54 -6.51 -3.52 6.78
CA GLU A 54 -7.74 -3.39 5.97
C GLU A 54 -8.95 -2.90 6.76
N ALA A 55 -8.76 -2.48 8.02
CA ALA A 55 -9.85 -2.04 8.88
C ALA A 55 -10.51 -0.77 8.35
N LYS A 56 -11.83 -0.85 8.17
CA LYS A 56 -12.74 0.28 8.02
C LYS A 56 -13.48 0.47 9.33
N VAL A 57 -13.37 1.66 9.92
CA VAL A 57 -13.94 1.96 11.22
C VAL A 57 -14.70 3.28 11.17
N LEU A 58 -15.67 3.45 12.06
CA LEU A 58 -16.28 4.75 12.25
C LEU A 58 -15.22 5.72 12.76
N ARG A 59 -15.25 6.98 12.30
CA ARG A 59 -14.30 8.01 12.73
C ARG A 59 -14.17 8.11 14.26
N LYS A 60 -15.29 8.01 15.00
CA LYS A 60 -15.30 7.97 16.47
C LYS A 60 -14.60 6.75 17.09
N ALA A 61 -14.60 5.62 16.40
CA ALA A 61 -14.01 4.36 16.85
C ALA A 61 -12.55 4.21 16.39
N LEU A 62 -12.04 5.16 15.60
CA LEU A 62 -10.66 5.12 15.11
C LEU A 62 -9.61 5.14 16.24
N PRO A 63 -9.73 5.99 17.30
CA PRO A 63 -8.76 5.97 18.39
C PRO A 63 -8.71 4.63 19.13
N GLU A 64 -9.88 4.02 19.37
CA GLU A 64 -9.98 2.70 19.99
C GLU A 64 -9.33 1.62 19.10
N HIS A 65 -9.62 1.65 17.79
CA HIS A 65 -8.94 0.79 16.83
C HIS A 65 -7.42 0.99 16.86
N MET A 66 -6.91 2.22 16.94
CA MET A 66 -5.48 2.48 16.95
C MET A 66 -4.76 1.80 18.13
N GLY A 67 -5.41 1.64 19.29
CA GLY A 67 -4.86 0.90 20.42
C GLY A 67 -4.80 -0.62 20.21
N MET A 68 -5.71 -1.17 19.40
CA MET A 68 -5.75 -2.60 19.09
C MET A 68 -5.10 -2.97 17.75
N CYS A 69 -4.81 -1.99 16.91
CA CYS A 69 -4.28 -2.18 15.57
C CYS A 69 -2.93 -2.89 15.61
N ASP A 70 -2.83 -3.99 14.86
CA ASP A 70 -1.62 -4.81 14.79
C ASP A 70 -0.42 -4.02 14.32
N ILE A 71 -0.60 -3.06 13.40
CA ILE A 71 0.47 -2.18 12.92
C ILE A 71 0.97 -1.27 14.06
N THR A 72 0.07 -0.70 14.87
CA THR A 72 0.47 0.12 16.02
C THR A 72 1.21 -0.71 17.06
N LYS A 73 0.74 -1.93 17.34
CA LYS A 73 1.40 -2.85 18.27
C LYS A 73 2.81 -3.23 17.79
N ARG A 74 2.97 -3.50 16.50
CA ARG A 74 4.27 -3.80 15.87
C ARG A 74 5.23 -2.61 15.94
N LEU A 75 4.72 -1.37 15.80
CA LEU A 75 5.53 -0.17 16.02
C LEU A 75 6.02 -0.06 17.46
N ALA A 76 5.12 -0.30 18.43
CA ALA A 76 5.46 -0.27 19.85
C ALA A 76 6.46 -1.38 20.24
N SER A 77 6.42 -2.54 19.58
CA SER A 77 7.34 -3.65 19.83
C SER A 77 8.69 -3.53 19.13
N GLY A 78 8.96 -2.44 18.41
CA GLY A 78 10.23 -2.23 17.70
C GLY A 78 10.40 -3.13 16.48
N ASP A 79 9.31 -3.44 15.77
CA ASP A 79 9.35 -4.23 14.52
C ASP A 79 10.20 -3.50 13.46
N VAL A 80 11.40 -4.04 13.24
CA VAL A 80 12.42 -3.49 12.35
C VAL A 80 11.91 -3.39 10.91
N ALA A 81 11.14 -4.38 10.44
CA ALA A 81 10.63 -4.40 9.09
C ALA A 81 9.61 -3.28 8.85
N LEU A 82 8.74 -3.03 9.83
CA LEU A 82 7.74 -1.97 9.76
C LEU A 82 8.39 -0.58 9.84
N GLN A 83 9.37 -0.40 10.72
CA GLN A 83 10.14 0.86 10.80
C GLN A 83 10.89 1.17 9.50
N GLN A 84 11.49 0.14 8.89
CA GLN A 84 12.17 0.27 7.60
C GLN A 84 11.17 0.54 6.45
N GLU A 85 9.98 -0.06 6.46
CA GLU A 85 8.92 0.24 5.49
C GLU A 85 8.50 1.71 5.57
N LEU A 86 8.31 2.24 6.78
CA LEU A 86 7.92 3.62 7.02
C LEU A 86 9.00 4.62 6.61
N SER A 87 10.26 4.36 6.95
CA SER A 87 11.38 5.27 6.61
C SER A 87 11.61 5.37 5.11
N VAL A 88 11.43 4.27 4.37
CA VAL A 88 11.48 4.29 2.90
C VAL A 88 10.31 5.10 2.33
N ARG A 89 9.08 4.86 2.79
CA ARG A 89 7.89 5.58 2.29
C ARG A 89 7.89 7.07 2.59
N GLN A 90 8.52 7.52 3.68
CA GLN A 90 8.67 8.95 3.95
C GLN A 90 9.61 9.64 2.95
N ARG A 91 10.59 8.91 2.40
CA ARG A 91 11.55 9.42 1.41
C ARG A 91 11.02 9.34 -0.03
N GLU A 92 10.25 8.31 -0.33
CA GLU A 92 9.71 8.07 -1.67
C GLU A 92 8.35 8.76 -1.87
N ALA A 93 8.03 9.15 -3.10
CA ALA A 93 6.75 9.79 -3.41
C ALA A 93 5.54 8.89 -3.09
N SER A 94 4.41 9.52 -2.74
CA SER A 94 3.15 8.86 -2.44
C SER A 94 2.64 8.05 -3.65
N GLY A 95 2.84 6.73 -3.61
CA GLY A 95 2.40 5.82 -4.67
C GLY A 95 3.17 4.51 -4.74
N CYS A 96 4.41 4.48 -4.22
CA CYS A 96 5.24 3.28 -4.20
C CYS A 96 4.75 2.26 -3.15
N PHE A 97 4.48 1.04 -3.59
CA PHE A 97 4.29 -0.10 -2.69
C PHE A 97 5.66 -0.55 -2.16
N VAL A 98 5.82 -0.60 -0.85
CA VAL A 98 7.06 -1.03 -0.19
C VAL A 98 6.84 -2.35 0.53
N TRP A 99 7.74 -3.30 0.30
CA TRP A 99 7.75 -4.61 0.95
C TRP A 99 9.13 -4.87 1.55
N VAL A 100 9.17 -5.00 2.88
CA VAL A 100 10.36 -5.43 3.61
C VAL A 100 10.30 -6.93 3.84
N ILE A 101 11.39 -7.62 3.52
CA ILE A 101 11.52 -9.07 3.69
C ILE A 101 12.58 -9.34 4.74
N GLU A 102 12.14 -9.87 5.87
CA GLU A 102 12.98 -10.20 7.01
C GLU A 102 13.76 -11.49 6.81
N ASN A 103 14.96 -11.51 7.40
CA ASN A 103 15.88 -12.64 7.38
C ASN A 103 16.05 -13.21 5.97
N PHE A 104 16.20 -12.32 4.98
CA PHE A 104 16.19 -12.70 3.57
C PHE A 104 17.29 -13.72 3.25
N SER A 105 18.45 -13.59 3.89
CA SER A 105 19.59 -14.50 3.75
C SER A 105 19.26 -15.95 4.08
N ALA A 106 18.26 -16.23 4.93
CA ALA A 106 17.80 -17.59 5.26
C ALA A 106 16.66 -18.10 4.36
N LYS A 107 15.98 -17.22 3.60
CA LYS A 107 14.81 -17.63 2.79
C LYS A 107 15.24 -18.37 1.52
N ARG A 108 14.75 -19.59 1.33
CA ARG A 108 15.00 -20.41 0.12
C ARG A 108 13.73 -20.81 -0.65
N THR A 109 12.56 -20.39 -0.18
CA THR A 109 11.26 -20.71 -0.79
C THR A 109 10.66 -19.50 -1.50
N VAL A 110 9.57 -19.72 -2.24
CA VAL A 110 8.80 -18.63 -2.86
C VAL A 110 8.17 -17.76 -1.79
N LEU A 111 8.54 -16.48 -1.79
CA LEU A 111 8.00 -15.45 -0.91
C LEU A 111 6.88 -14.70 -1.63
N ARG A 112 5.83 -14.34 -0.89
CA ARG A 112 4.69 -13.59 -1.41
C ARG A 112 4.49 -12.35 -0.54
N SER A 113 4.33 -11.20 -1.17
CA SER A 113 3.92 -9.99 -0.47
C SER A 113 2.44 -10.07 -0.09
N ARG A 114 1.99 -9.12 0.74
CA ARG A 114 0.57 -8.80 0.83
C ARG A 114 0.03 -8.36 -0.54
N VAL A 115 -1.26 -8.59 -0.77
CA VAL A 115 -1.96 -7.99 -1.91
C VAL A 115 -2.03 -6.49 -1.68
N PHE A 116 -1.81 -5.71 -2.72
CA PHE A 116 -1.92 -4.25 -2.66
C PHE A 116 -2.71 -3.73 -3.87
N ARG A 117 -3.27 -2.54 -3.73
CA ARG A 117 -4.03 -1.89 -4.80
C ARG A 117 -3.21 -0.79 -5.45
N ALA A 118 -3.17 -0.80 -6.77
CA ALA A 118 -2.54 0.24 -7.59
C ALA A 118 -3.33 0.35 -8.91
N GLN A 119 -3.59 1.59 -9.34
CA GLN A 119 -4.46 1.89 -10.50
C GLN A 119 -5.85 1.22 -10.43
N GLY A 120 -6.42 1.11 -9.23
CA GLY A 120 -7.72 0.47 -8.99
C GLY A 120 -7.71 -1.07 -9.12
N LEU A 121 -6.56 -1.69 -9.37
CA LEU A 121 -6.40 -3.13 -9.54
C LEU A 121 -5.61 -3.73 -8.38
N GLN A 122 -5.83 -5.02 -8.11
CA GLN A 122 -5.15 -5.76 -7.06
C GLN A 122 -3.94 -6.52 -7.60
N TRP A 123 -2.82 -6.39 -6.92
CA TRP A 123 -1.53 -6.90 -7.34
C TRP A 123 -0.83 -7.62 -6.19
N GLN A 124 0.04 -8.58 -6.51
CA GLN A 124 0.88 -9.28 -5.55
C GLN A 124 2.30 -9.44 -6.09
N LEU A 125 3.29 -9.07 -5.27
CA LEU A 125 4.70 -9.27 -5.60
C LEU A 125 5.16 -10.65 -5.08
N LYS A 126 5.98 -11.33 -5.85
CA LYS A 126 6.59 -12.61 -5.45
C LYS A 126 8.09 -12.57 -5.68
N VAL A 127 8.83 -13.16 -4.75
CA VAL A 127 10.24 -13.49 -4.94
C VAL A 127 10.33 -15.00 -5.10
N VAL A 128 10.67 -15.43 -6.31
CA VAL A 128 10.80 -16.83 -6.69
C VAL A 128 12.29 -17.18 -6.73
N PRO A 129 12.78 -18.14 -5.92
CA PRO A 129 14.13 -18.66 -6.05
C PRO A 129 14.34 -19.21 -7.47
N GLU A 130 15.42 -18.82 -8.13
CA GLU A 130 15.78 -19.30 -9.46
C GLU A 130 17.28 -19.63 -9.48
N GLY A 131 17.63 -20.85 -9.88
CA GLY A 131 19.00 -21.35 -9.82
C GLY A 131 19.62 -21.33 -8.41
N GLN A 132 20.95 -21.30 -8.35
CA GLN A 132 21.69 -21.32 -7.07
C GLN A 132 21.73 -19.97 -6.35
N ASP A 133 21.55 -18.80 -7.01
CA ASP A 133 21.87 -17.53 -6.33
C ASP A 133 21.14 -16.25 -6.78
N THR A 134 20.22 -16.31 -7.73
CA THR A 134 19.63 -15.10 -8.35
C THR A 134 18.10 -15.16 -8.41
N PRO A 135 17.40 -14.88 -7.30
CA PRO A 135 15.95 -14.97 -7.27
C PRO A 135 15.30 -13.97 -8.22
N ARG A 136 14.19 -14.42 -8.82
CA ARG A 136 13.35 -13.62 -9.69
C ARG A 136 12.30 -12.89 -8.88
N VAL A 137 12.13 -11.60 -9.16
CA VAL A 137 11.04 -10.80 -8.58
C VAL A 137 9.96 -10.65 -9.64
N THR A 138 8.74 -11.11 -9.37
CA THR A 138 7.61 -11.08 -10.30
C THR A 138 6.38 -10.39 -9.72
N LEU A 139 5.76 -9.53 -10.53
CA LEU A 139 4.47 -8.92 -10.25
C LEU A 139 3.35 -9.80 -10.84
N HIS A 140 2.39 -10.17 -10.00
CA HIS A 140 1.22 -10.96 -10.38
C HIS A 140 -0.06 -10.12 -10.27
N PRO A 141 -0.98 -10.21 -11.24
CA PRO A 141 -2.33 -9.71 -11.07
C PRO A 141 -3.10 -10.58 -10.09
N VAL A 142 -4.08 -10.00 -9.41
CA VAL A 142 -5.10 -10.74 -8.65
C VAL A 142 -6.39 -10.61 -9.44
N ASP A 143 -6.85 -11.72 -10.03
CA ASP A 143 -8.13 -11.81 -10.77
C ASP A 143 -8.27 -10.88 -11.99
N HIS A 144 -7.16 -10.47 -12.62
CA HIS A 144 -7.20 -9.71 -13.88
C HIS A 144 -6.04 -10.02 -14.82
N ARG A 145 -6.10 -9.51 -16.05
CA ARG A 145 -5.05 -9.71 -17.09
C ARG A 145 -4.42 -8.42 -17.62
N LYS A 146 -4.87 -7.27 -17.14
CA LYS A 146 -4.40 -5.93 -17.56
C LYS A 146 -2.87 -5.83 -17.62
N SER A 147 -2.38 -5.26 -18.71
CA SER A 147 -0.99 -4.81 -18.85
C SER A 147 -0.71 -3.66 -17.89
N ALA A 148 0.54 -3.56 -17.43
CA ALA A 148 0.99 -2.44 -16.61
C ALA A 148 2.47 -2.17 -16.87
N LYS A 149 2.86 -0.90 -16.80
CA LYS A 149 4.26 -0.49 -16.70
C LYS A 149 4.57 -0.35 -15.23
N PHE A 150 5.64 -0.96 -14.77
CA PHE A 150 6.03 -0.82 -13.38
C PHE A 150 7.54 -0.72 -13.22
N THR A 151 7.95 -0.02 -12.18
CA THR A 151 9.34 0.11 -11.77
C THR A 151 9.53 -0.70 -10.49
N LEU A 152 10.45 -1.66 -10.53
CA LEU A 152 10.94 -2.35 -9.33
C LEU A 152 12.15 -1.61 -8.80
N THR A 153 12.20 -1.40 -7.50
CA THR A 153 13.33 -0.79 -6.79
C THR A 153 13.81 -1.75 -5.71
N LEU A 154 15.10 -2.05 -5.65
CA LEU A 154 15.75 -2.64 -4.50
C LEU A 154 16.46 -1.51 -3.77
N PHE A 155 15.94 -1.17 -2.58
CA PHE A 155 16.45 -0.04 -1.81
C PHE A 155 17.78 -0.37 -1.16
N ASN A 156 18.68 0.59 -1.21
CA ASN A 156 19.98 0.55 -0.57
C ASN A 156 19.98 1.46 0.68
N ALA A 157 20.90 1.22 1.60
CA ALA A 157 21.18 2.13 2.71
C ALA A 157 21.49 3.56 2.21
N SER A 158 22.20 3.69 1.09
CA SER A 158 22.41 4.95 0.38
C SER A 158 21.42 5.10 -0.79
N PRO A 159 20.46 6.04 -0.77
CA PRO A 159 19.44 6.18 -1.82
C PRO A 159 20.00 6.32 -3.25
N SER A 160 21.18 6.94 -3.40
CA SER A 160 21.88 7.07 -4.69
C SER A 160 22.34 5.75 -5.28
N LYS A 161 22.37 4.66 -4.48
CA LYS A 161 22.74 3.30 -4.88
C LYS A 161 21.53 2.39 -5.03
N ASN A 162 20.30 2.91 -4.98
CA ASN A 162 19.09 2.13 -5.24
C ASN A 162 19.19 1.46 -6.63
N LYS A 163 18.92 0.15 -6.68
CA LYS A 163 18.88 -0.58 -7.95
C LYS A 163 17.45 -0.53 -8.47
N THR A 164 17.24 -0.02 -9.68
CA THR A 164 15.90 0.08 -10.28
C THR A 164 15.84 -0.66 -11.61
N VAL A 165 14.69 -1.25 -11.92
CA VAL A 165 14.42 -1.84 -13.24
C VAL A 165 12.98 -1.56 -13.64
N ARG A 166 12.80 -1.10 -14.88
CA ARG A 166 11.48 -0.90 -15.49
C ARG A 166 11.08 -2.16 -16.23
N VAL A 167 9.86 -2.60 -16.00
CA VAL A 167 9.32 -3.82 -16.61
C VAL A 167 7.96 -3.51 -17.23
N GLN A 168 7.78 -3.99 -18.46
CA GLN A 168 6.49 -3.96 -19.13
C GLN A 168 5.81 -5.31 -18.93
N ARG A 169 4.65 -5.32 -18.26
CA ARG A 169 3.77 -6.48 -18.22
C ARG A 169 2.86 -6.49 -19.46
N PRO A 170 2.87 -7.54 -20.29
CA PRO A 170 1.95 -7.69 -21.41
C PRO A 170 0.55 -8.11 -20.93
N ASN A 171 -0.44 -7.97 -21.81
CA ASN A 171 -1.85 -8.30 -21.53
C ASN A 171 -2.15 -9.82 -21.64
N HIS A 172 -1.12 -10.65 -21.89
CA HIS A 172 -1.28 -12.08 -22.18
C HIS A 172 -0.77 -12.94 -21.01
N GLY A 173 -1.70 -13.62 -20.34
CA GLY A 173 -1.45 -14.67 -19.35
C GLY A 173 -1.47 -14.19 -17.90
N GLY A 174 -2.18 -14.93 -17.03
CA GLY A 174 -2.16 -14.74 -15.57
C GLY A 174 -0.81 -15.11 -14.90
N LYS A 175 0.26 -15.25 -15.69
CA LYS A 175 1.61 -15.50 -15.21
C LYS A 175 2.22 -14.19 -14.70
N GLY A 176 3.08 -14.29 -13.69
CA GLY A 176 3.79 -13.14 -13.17
C GLY A 176 4.81 -12.62 -14.19
N THR A 177 5.00 -11.31 -14.24
CA THR A 177 6.03 -10.68 -15.07
C THR A 177 7.03 -9.98 -14.17
N GLY A 178 8.32 -10.05 -14.50
CA GLY A 178 9.33 -9.42 -13.68
C GLY A 178 10.75 -9.71 -14.16
N CYS A 179 11.71 -9.58 -13.25
CA CYS A 179 13.14 -9.58 -13.56
C CYS A 179 13.87 -10.69 -12.78
N ALA A 180 14.66 -11.49 -13.49
CA ALA A 180 15.57 -12.49 -12.90
C ALA A 180 16.90 -11.82 -12.52
N GLY A 181 17.57 -12.30 -11.46
CA GLY A 181 18.85 -11.72 -11.02
C GLY A 181 18.77 -10.26 -10.55
N PHE A 182 17.57 -9.77 -10.25
CA PHE A 182 17.39 -8.43 -9.74
C PHE A 182 18.03 -8.26 -8.35
N ILE A 183 17.93 -9.28 -7.50
CA ILE A 183 18.51 -9.32 -6.16
C ILE A 183 19.79 -10.16 -6.18
N PRO A 184 20.99 -9.57 -5.98
CA PRO A 184 22.26 -10.31 -5.99
C PRO A 184 22.53 -10.93 -4.61
N ARG A 185 22.30 -12.23 -4.38
CA ARG A 185 22.38 -12.81 -3.02
C ARG A 185 23.77 -12.75 -2.38
N GLY A 186 24.84 -12.95 -3.14
CA GLY A 186 26.21 -13.05 -2.61
C GLY A 186 26.70 -11.81 -1.86
N ASP A 187 26.30 -10.61 -2.29
CA ASP A 187 26.89 -9.35 -1.80
C ASP A 187 25.89 -8.39 -1.14
N LEU A 188 24.68 -8.83 -0.77
CA LEU A 188 23.63 -7.89 -0.29
C LEU A 188 24.08 -7.03 0.90
N ALA A 189 24.77 -7.62 1.87
CA ALA A 189 25.26 -6.90 3.05
C ALA A 189 26.38 -5.93 2.68
N ALA A 190 27.43 -6.43 2.00
CA ALA A 190 28.58 -5.61 1.60
C ALA A 190 28.18 -4.47 0.64
N ALA A 191 27.22 -4.71 -0.24
CA ALA A 191 26.69 -3.72 -1.18
C ALA A 191 25.68 -2.75 -0.55
N GLY A 192 25.25 -2.95 0.69
CA GLY A 192 24.33 -2.06 1.41
C GLY A 192 22.84 -2.27 1.10
N PHE A 193 22.46 -3.41 0.50
CA PHE A 193 21.06 -3.79 0.24
C PHE A 193 20.44 -4.61 1.39
N LEU A 194 21.24 -5.12 2.32
CA LEU A 194 20.79 -5.79 3.53
C LEU A 194 20.97 -4.85 4.73
N SER A 195 19.88 -4.49 5.41
CA SER A 195 19.90 -3.70 6.64
C SER A 195 19.17 -4.48 7.71
N SER A 196 19.82 -4.72 8.87
CA SER A 196 19.25 -5.51 9.97
C SER A 196 18.67 -6.87 9.54
N GLY A 197 19.35 -7.56 8.60
CA GLY A 197 18.89 -8.83 8.04
C GLY A 197 17.70 -8.74 7.06
N CYS A 198 17.26 -7.53 6.75
CA CYS A 198 16.11 -7.25 5.89
C CYS A 198 16.56 -6.68 4.53
N ILE A 199 15.85 -7.06 3.47
CA ILE A 199 15.88 -6.33 2.20
C ILE A 199 14.58 -5.55 2.01
N THR A 200 14.61 -4.47 1.23
CA THR A 200 13.41 -3.69 0.93
C THR A 200 13.21 -3.55 -0.56
N LEU A 201 12.03 -3.98 -1.02
CA LEU A 201 11.58 -3.84 -2.39
C LEU A 201 10.54 -2.74 -2.49
N GLY A 202 10.69 -1.89 -3.50
CA GLY A 202 9.70 -0.92 -3.95
C GLY A 202 9.09 -1.36 -5.26
N LEU A 203 7.82 -1.02 -5.45
CA LEU A 203 7.12 -1.17 -6.71
C LEU A 203 6.26 0.05 -6.95
N ASP A 204 6.49 0.70 -8.08
CA ASP A 204 5.65 1.77 -8.59
C ASP A 204 4.98 1.34 -9.89
N ILE A 205 3.66 1.56 -10.03
CA ILE A 205 2.88 1.18 -11.21
C ILE A 205 2.40 2.47 -11.90
N GLY A 206 3.00 2.75 -13.06
CA GLY A 206 2.76 3.94 -13.87
C GLY A 206 1.71 3.76 -14.96
#